data_AF-A2BN68-F1
#
_entry.id   AF-A2BN68-F1
#
_cell.length_a   1.000
_cell.length_b   1.000
_cell.length_c   1.000
_cell.angle_alpha   90.00
_cell.angle_beta   90.00
_cell.angle_gamma   90.00
#
_symmetry.space_group_name_H-M   'P 1'
#
loop_
_entity.id
_entity.type
_entity.pdbx_description
1 polymer ?
#
loop_
_entity_poly.entity_id
_entity_poly.type
_entity_poly.pdbx_seq_one_letter_code
_entity_poly.pdbx_strand_id
1 'polypeptide(L)'
;MIPGLKLSEMRHNRENSLCCRAVAMLSNPKIGLSIAVKRVREAVEANADINVTNCSGCLSALTFASHYSKADVKVRDITDLLMEALGMQPEKTKERIISYMEKAAKMLEGSRVTQGKQRL
;
A
#
# COMPACT_ATOMS: atom_id res chain seq x y z
N MET A 1 -4.68 -16.59 -14.97
CA MET A 1 -5.46 -15.61 -14.16
C MET A 1 -6.37 -16.39 -13.23
N ILE A 2 -6.66 -15.87 -12.03
CA ILE A 2 -7.60 -16.50 -11.09
C ILE A 2 -9.01 -16.45 -11.70
N PRO A 3 -9.70 -17.59 -11.91
CA PRO A 3 -11.03 -17.61 -12.51
C PRO A 3 -12.04 -16.77 -11.71
N GLY A 4 -12.92 -16.06 -12.42
CA GLY A 4 -13.99 -15.26 -11.80
C GLY A 4 -13.59 -13.83 -11.39
N LEU A 5 -12.29 -13.48 -11.39
CA LEU A 5 -11.88 -12.09 -11.16
C LEU A 5 -12.19 -11.20 -12.37
N LYS A 6 -12.66 -9.99 -12.08
CA LYS A 6 -12.77 -8.90 -13.06
C LYS A 6 -11.73 -7.84 -12.70
N LEU A 7 -10.93 -7.44 -13.69
CA LEU A 7 -9.90 -6.41 -13.51
C LEU A 7 -10.44 -5.07 -13.99
N SER A 8 -10.39 -4.07 -13.13
CA SER A 8 -10.72 -2.67 -13.45
C SER A 8 -9.43 -1.87 -13.61
N GLU A 9 -9.33 -1.13 -14.70
CA GLU A 9 -8.20 -0.22 -14.93
C GLU A 9 -8.40 1.05 -14.09
N MET A 10 -7.40 1.37 -13.26
CA MET A 10 -7.34 2.67 -12.56
C MET A 10 -7.06 3.80 -13.56
N ARG A 11 -7.34 5.04 -13.16
CA ARG A 11 -7.02 6.24 -13.95
C ARG A 11 -5.58 6.23 -14.47
N HIS A 12 -4.62 5.93 -13.60
CA HIS A 12 -3.22 5.73 -13.98
C HIS A 12 -2.89 4.23 -13.98
N ASN A 13 -2.73 3.70 -15.18
CA ASN A 13 -2.45 2.28 -15.42
C ASN A 13 -1.25 2.10 -16.36
N ARG A 14 -0.79 0.84 -16.48
CA ARG A 14 0.33 0.42 -17.33
C ARG A 14 1.58 1.28 -17.09
N GLU A 15 2.20 1.82 -18.14
CA GLU A 15 3.39 2.67 -18.07
C GLU A 15 3.19 3.97 -17.28
N ASN A 16 1.93 4.40 -17.12
CA ASN A 16 1.58 5.62 -16.38
C ASN A 16 1.25 5.35 -14.90
N SER A 17 1.40 4.11 -14.42
CA SER A 17 1.09 3.72 -13.05
C SER A 17 1.88 4.51 -12.00
N LEU A 18 1.19 5.01 -10.97
CA LEU A 18 1.80 5.69 -9.84
C LEU A 18 2.46 4.70 -8.85
N CYS A 19 3.57 5.10 -8.24
CA CYS A 19 4.19 4.33 -7.14
C CYS A 19 3.37 4.47 -5.84
N CYS A 20 3.34 3.42 -4.99
CA CYS A 20 2.71 3.45 -3.66
C CYS A 20 3.48 4.28 -2.61
N ARG A 21 4.73 4.67 -2.92
CA ARG A 21 5.61 5.53 -2.10
C ARG A 21 5.91 5.01 -0.69
N ALA A 22 5.85 3.70 -0.46
CA ALA A 22 6.15 3.08 0.83
C ALA A 22 7.53 3.50 1.40
N VAL A 23 8.59 3.45 0.59
CA VAL A 23 9.93 3.88 1.00
C VAL A 23 9.97 5.38 1.32
N ALA A 24 9.37 6.21 0.45
CA ALA A 24 9.33 7.64 0.66
C ALA A 24 8.52 8.02 1.92
N MET A 25 7.53 7.22 2.30
CA MET A 25 6.77 7.38 3.53
C MET A 25 7.62 7.16 4.78
N LEU A 26 8.68 6.34 4.73
CA LEU A 26 9.63 6.20 5.84
C LEU A 26 10.54 7.43 5.98
N SER A 27 10.93 8.05 4.87
CA SER A 27 11.76 9.26 4.89
C SER A 27 10.98 10.58 5.06
N ASN A 28 9.75 10.61 4.56
CA ASN A 28 8.85 11.76 4.60
C ASN A 28 7.39 11.25 4.65
N PRO A 29 6.89 10.94 5.87
CA PRO A 29 5.58 10.34 6.08
C PRO A 29 4.43 11.12 5.43
N LYS A 30 4.45 12.45 5.54
CA LYS A 30 3.40 13.32 5.01
C LYS A 30 3.29 13.23 3.49
N ILE A 31 4.42 13.37 2.78
CA ILE A 31 4.43 13.29 1.31
C ILE A 31 4.08 11.87 0.86
N GLY A 32 4.69 10.85 1.46
CA GLY A 32 4.43 9.45 1.12
C GLY A 32 2.95 9.08 1.27
N LEU A 33 2.33 9.46 2.39
CA LEU A 33 0.92 9.23 2.67
C LEU A 33 0.00 9.96 1.68
N SER A 34 0.30 11.22 1.36
CA SER A 34 -0.52 11.97 0.40
C SER A 34 -0.59 11.31 -0.98
N ILE A 35 0.49 10.68 -1.43
CA ILE A 35 0.56 9.99 -2.72
C ILE A 35 -0.09 8.61 -2.63
N ALA A 36 0.14 7.86 -1.55
CA ALA A 36 -0.51 6.57 -1.34
C ALA A 36 -2.05 6.72 -1.30
N VAL A 37 -2.57 7.77 -0.65
CA VAL A 37 -4.01 8.09 -0.63
C VAL A 37 -4.55 8.37 -2.03
N LYS A 38 -3.80 9.09 -2.90
CA LYS A 38 -4.22 9.30 -4.29
C LYS A 38 -4.38 7.97 -5.04
N ARG A 39 -3.45 7.04 -4.86
CA ARG A 39 -3.53 5.71 -5.49
C ARG A 39 -4.71 4.88 -4.97
N VAL A 40 -4.99 4.94 -3.67
CA VAL A 40 -6.16 4.27 -3.08
C VAL A 40 -7.46 4.85 -3.64
N ARG A 41 -7.54 6.17 -3.81
CA ARG A 41 -8.72 6.83 -4.41
C ARG A 41 -8.96 6.40 -5.85
N GLU A 42 -7.91 6.23 -6.65
CA GLU A 42 -8.07 5.72 -8.03
C GLU A 42 -8.70 4.33 -8.07
N ALA A 43 -8.41 3.47 -7.08
CA ALA A 43 -9.06 2.16 -6.97
C ALA A 43 -10.56 2.29 -6.63
N VAL A 44 -10.91 3.23 -5.74
CA VAL A 44 -12.32 3.53 -5.43
C VAL A 44 -13.04 4.11 -6.64
N GLU A 45 -12.42 5.06 -7.36
CA GLU A 45 -12.96 5.66 -8.59
C GLU A 45 -13.17 4.62 -9.70
N ALA A 46 -12.33 3.59 -9.75
CA ALA A 46 -12.47 2.45 -10.64
C ALA A 46 -13.54 1.43 -10.20
N ASN A 47 -14.28 1.71 -9.12
CA ASN A 47 -15.26 0.81 -8.49
C ASN A 47 -14.67 -0.57 -8.15
N ALA A 48 -13.42 -0.61 -7.71
CA ALA A 48 -12.79 -1.86 -7.30
C ALA A 48 -13.13 -2.22 -5.86
N ASP A 49 -13.61 -3.44 -5.62
CA ASP A 49 -13.80 -3.97 -4.26
C ASP A 49 -12.46 -4.19 -3.53
N ILE A 50 -11.43 -4.56 -4.30
CA ILE A 50 -10.11 -4.95 -3.83
C ILE A 50 -9.02 -4.29 -4.68
N ASN A 51 -8.08 -3.59 -4.02
CA ASN A 51 -6.82 -3.14 -4.58
C ASN A 51 -5.73 -4.18 -4.26
N VAL A 52 -5.23 -4.84 -5.30
CA VAL A 52 -4.31 -5.98 -5.19
C VAL A 52 -2.87 -5.55 -5.47
N THR A 53 -1.94 -6.08 -4.69
CA THR A 53 -0.49 -5.86 -4.87
C THR A 53 0.26 -7.16 -4.58
N ASN A 54 1.49 -7.31 -5.09
CA ASN A 54 2.41 -8.39 -4.72
C ASN A 54 3.66 -7.89 -3.97
N CYS A 55 3.72 -6.57 -3.73
CA CYS A 55 4.82 -5.94 -3.03
C CYS A 55 4.42 -5.66 -1.59
N SER A 56 5.13 -6.26 -0.63
CA SER A 56 4.89 -6.11 0.81
C SER A 56 4.94 -4.64 1.25
N GLY A 57 5.86 -3.84 0.70
CA GLY A 57 5.92 -2.41 0.95
C GLY A 57 4.65 -1.67 0.49
N CYS A 58 4.15 -1.99 -0.71
CA CYS A 58 2.90 -1.41 -1.19
C CYS A 58 1.69 -1.90 -0.41
N LEU A 59 1.68 -3.17 0.03
CA LEU A 59 0.64 -3.69 0.92
C LEU A 59 0.59 -2.85 2.19
N SER A 60 1.74 -2.58 2.83
CA SER A 60 1.80 -1.75 4.04
C SER A 60 1.32 -0.31 3.80
N ALA A 61 1.86 0.35 2.77
CA ALA A 61 1.56 1.76 2.50
C ALA A 61 0.11 1.98 2.04
N LEU A 62 -0.42 1.13 1.16
CA LEU A 62 -1.80 1.25 0.67
C LEU A 62 -2.82 0.85 1.74
N THR A 63 -2.53 -0.16 2.57
CA THR A 63 -3.39 -0.53 3.70
C THR A 63 -3.49 0.63 4.70
N PHE A 64 -2.36 1.22 5.05
CA PHE A 64 -2.32 2.37 5.95
C PHE A 64 -3.02 3.59 5.33
N ALA A 65 -2.79 3.87 4.04
CA ALA A 65 -3.46 4.97 3.34
C ALA A 65 -4.98 4.76 3.24
N SER A 66 -5.45 3.55 2.93
CA SER A 66 -6.87 3.20 2.88
C SER A 66 -7.53 3.39 4.25
N HIS A 67 -6.86 2.93 5.31
CA HIS A 67 -7.33 3.16 6.68
C HIS A 67 -7.39 4.66 7.02
N TYR A 68 -6.31 5.40 6.75
CA TYR A 68 -6.22 6.84 7.03
C TYR A 68 -7.28 7.66 6.30
N SER A 69 -7.52 7.36 5.01
CA SER A 69 -8.51 8.06 4.21
C SER A 69 -9.94 7.51 4.36
N LYS A 70 -10.16 6.49 5.21
CA LYS A 70 -11.43 5.78 5.35
C LYS A 70 -12.01 5.34 3.99
N ALA A 71 -11.14 4.88 3.10
CA ALA A 71 -11.55 4.49 1.75
C ALA A 71 -12.29 3.15 1.80
N ASP A 72 -13.37 3.06 1.02
CA ASP A 72 -14.16 1.82 0.87
C ASP A 72 -13.55 0.91 -0.20
N VAL A 73 -12.30 0.51 0.02
CA VAL A 73 -11.60 -0.48 -0.82
C VAL A 73 -10.68 -1.32 0.06
N LYS A 74 -10.74 -2.64 -0.11
CA LYS A 74 -9.86 -3.57 0.61
C LYS A 74 -8.50 -3.61 -0.08
N VAL A 75 -7.42 -3.60 0.68
CA VAL A 75 -6.07 -3.82 0.14
C VAL A 75 -5.65 -5.24 0.47
N ARG A 76 -5.22 -6.01 -0.52
CA ARG A 76 -4.86 -7.44 -0.36
C ARG A 76 -3.58 -7.77 -1.10
N ASP A 77 -2.85 -8.76 -0.62
CA ASP A 77 -1.78 -9.37 -1.41
C ASP A 77 -2.38 -10.28 -2.49
N ILE A 78 -1.69 -10.47 -3.61
CA ILE A 78 -2.11 -11.45 -4.62
C ILE A 78 -2.10 -12.89 -4.06
N THR A 79 -1.23 -13.20 -3.10
CA THR A 79 -1.21 -14.51 -2.45
C THR A 79 -2.49 -14.80 -1.70
N ASP A 80 -3.12 -13.78 -1.12
CA ASP A 80 -4.39 -13.93 -0.43
C ASP A 80 -5.50 -14.41 -1.37
N LEU A 81 -5.54 -13.85 -2.58
CA LEU A 81 -6.53 -14.23 -3.58
C LEU A 81 -6.27 -15.63 -4.13
N LEU A 82 -4.99 -16.00 -4.28
CA LEU A 82 -4.61 -17.36 -4.68
C LEU A 82 -4.99 -18.38 -3.61
N MET A 83 -4.77 -18.05 -2.32
CA MET A 83 -5.18 -18.89 -1.21
C MET A 83 -6.69 -19.11 -1.21
N GLU A 84 -7.49 -18.04 -1.32
CA GLU A 84 -8.96 -18.14 -1.39
C GLU A 84 -9.40 -19.01 -2.58
N ALA A 85 -8.80 -18.83 -3.76
CA ALA A 85 -9.08 -19.63 -4.94
C ALA A 85 -8.71 -21.12 -4.79
N LEU A 86 -7.75 -21.43 -3.93
CA LEU A 86 -7.34 -22.79 -3.57
C LEU A 86 -8.14 -23.36 -2.37
N GLY A 87 -9.15 -22.63 -1.86
CA GLY A 87 -9.94 -23.05 -0.70
C GLY A 87 -9.21 -22.89 0.65
N MET A 88 -8.14 -22.10 0.68
CA MET A 88 -7.37 -21.79 1.88
C MET A 88 -7.83 -20.46 2.51
N GLN A 89 -7.55 -20.28 3.79
CA GLN A 89 -7.87 -19.05 4.53
C GLN A 89 -6.62 -18.17 4.68
N PRO A 90 -6.61 -16.95 4.14
CA PRO A 90 -5.49 -16.02 4.26
C PRO A 90 -5.38 -15.39 5.65
N GLU A 91 -4.16 -15.02 6.05
CA GLU A 91 -3.91 -14.38 7.35
C GLU A 91 -4.44 -12.94 7.37
N LYS A 92 -5.09 -12.55 8.47
CA LYS A 92 -5.54 -11.16 8.69
C LYS A 92 -4.39 -10.34 9.27
N THR A 93 -3.72 -9.57 8.42
CA THR A 93 -2.53 -8.77 8.81
C THR A 93 -2.77 -7.26 8.91
N LYS A 94 -3.97 -6.79 8.57
CA LYS A 94 -4.33 -5.36 8.47
C LYS A 94 -4.00 -4.57 9.74
N GLU A 95 -4.42 -5.06 10.90
CA GLU A 95 -4.25 -4.38 12.18
C GLU A 95 -2.76 -4.28 12.57
N ARG A 96 -1.99 -5.34 12.31
CA ARG A 96 -0.55 -5.37 12.54
C ARG A 96 0.17 -4.36 11.64
N ILE A 97 -0.22 -4.28 10.37
CA ILE A 97 0.31 -3.33 9.40
C ILE A 97 0.04 -1.89 9.85
N ILE A 98 -1.21 -1.56 10.21
CA ILE A 98 -1.57 -0.22 10.67
C ILE A 98 -0.76 0.15 11.91
N SER A 99 -0.72 -0.74 12.91
CA SER A 99 0.04 -0.52 14.14
C SER A 99 1.54 -0.27 13.87
N TYR A 100 2.13 -1.05 12.95
CA TYR A 100 3.52 -0.86 12.53
C TYR A 100 3.72 0.50 11.87
N MET A 101 2.88 0.86 10.88
CA MET A 101 3.05 2.09 10.11
C MET A 101 2.92 3.34 10.99
N GLU A 102 1.96 3.37 11.91
CA GLU A 102 1.78 4.48 12.86
C GLU A 102 3.00 4.63 13.79
N LYS A 103 3.46 3.53 14.37
CA LYS A 103 4.61 3.53 15.29
C LYS A 103 5.90 3.90 14.56
N ALA A 104 6.12 3.34 13.37
CA ALA A 104 7.30 3.60 12.56
C ALA A 104 7.35 5.07 12.12
N ALA A 105 6.23 5.64 11.64
CA ALA A 105 6.18 7.05 11.26
C ALA A 105 6.53 7.97 12.43
N LYS A 106 5.94 7.74 13.61
CA LYS A 106 6.23 8.51 14.83
C LYS A 106 7.69 8.38 15.27
N MET A 107 8.27 7.19 15.18
CA MET A 107 9.67 6.96 15.52
C MET A 107 10.62 7.68 14.55
N LEU A 108 10.29 7.70 13.26
CA LEU A 108 11.14 8.25 12.20
C LEU A 108 11.07 9.78 12.10
N GLU A 109 10.00 10.43 12.57
CA GLU A 109 9.88 11.90 12.59
C GLU A 109 11.04 12.62 13.30
N GLY A 110 11.62 12.01 14.33
CA GLY A 110 12.78 12.54 15.05
C GLY A 110 14.14 12.14 14.48
N SER A 111 14.17 11.27 13.47
CA SER A 111 15.40 10.70 12.93
C SER A 111 16.06 11.66 11.93
N ARG A 112 17.38 11.83 12.02
CA ARG A 112 18.17 12.62 11.06
C ARG A 112 19.23 11.75 10.42
N VAL A 113 19.38 11.86 9.10
CA VAL A 113 20.52 11.26 8.40
C VAL A 113 21.75 12.11 8.72
N THR A 114 22.71 11.54 9.44
CA THR A 114 24.03 12.15 9.58
C THR A 114 24.81 11.86 8.30
N GLN A 115 25.23 12.89 7.58
CA GLN A 115 26.15 12.71 6.45
C GLN A 115 27.50 12.24 7.00
N GLY A 116 27.74 10.93 7.00
CA GLY A 116 29.10 10.40 7.07
C GLY A 116 29.84 10.91 5.84
N LYS A 117 30.97 11.58 6.04
CA LYS A 117 31.85 12.10 4.98
C LYS A 117 31.89 11.10 3.82
N GLN A 118 31.37 11.48 2.65
CA GLN A 118 31.60 10.74 1.42
C GLN A 118 33.12 10.64 1.26
N ARG A 119 33.66 9.43 1.40
CA ARG A 119 35.02 9.15 0.93
C ARG A 119 34.95 9.24 -0.59
N LEU A 120 35.46 10.36 -1.11
CA LEU A 120 35.96 10.48 -2.48
C LEU A 120 37.12 9.50 -2.67
#